data_AF-A0A0P9G3V7-F1
#
_entry.id   AF-A0A0P9G3V7-F1
#
_cell.length_a   1.000
_cell.length_b   1.000
_cell.length_c   1.000
_cell.angle_alpha   90.00
_cell.angle_beta   90.00
_cell.angle_gamma   90.00
#
_symmetry.space_group_name_H-M   'P 1'
#
loop_
_entity.id
_entity.type
_entity.pdbx_description
1 polymer ?
#
loop_
_entity_poly.entity_id
_entity_poly.type
_entity_poly.pdbx_seq_one_letter_code
_entity_poly.pdbx_strand_id
1 'polypeptide(L)'
;MFQSGSVWTGLISGGLSQIQDTNALAKGQMETKQYAVQTVENVTGAVGIMAGVEYGAVLGSAVLPGFGTAVGAVLGGLVGSSVGRSVGHRAGDALVNNRMVQGALQPVQPQQNQ
;
A
#
# COMPACT_ATOMS: atom_id res chain seq x y z
N MET A 1 -13.45 28.69 -10.17
CA MET A 1 -12.13 28.02 -10.26
C MET A 1 -11.70 27.71 -8.83
N PHE A 2 -11.58 26.49 -8.33
CA PHE A 2 -11.38 25.15 -8.89
C PHE A 2 -12.53 24.20 -8.46
N GLN A 3 -12.83 23.21 -9.30
CA GLN A 3 -14.03 22.37 -9.20
C GLN A 3 -13.85 21.14 -8.29
N SER A 4 -14.91 20.87 -7.53
CA SER A 4 -15.11 19.75 -6.59
C SER A 4 -15.17 18.34 -7.23
N GLY A 5 -14.61 18.14 -8.43
CA GLY A 5 -14.78 16.90 -9.23
C GLY A 5 -13.61 15.92 -9.23
N SER A 6 -12.39 16.34 -8.86
CA SER A 6 -11.18 15.53 -9.08
C SER A 6 -10.83 14.58 -7.94
N VAL A 7 -11.15 14.95 -6.69
CA VAL A 7 -10.85 14.14 -5.49
C VAL A 7 -11.79 12.93 -5.40
N TRP A 8 -13.07 13.09 -5.79
CA TRP A 8 -14.02 11.99 -5.89
C TRP A 8 -13.71 11.03 -7.05
N THR A 9 -13.09 11.50 -8.13
CA THR A 9 -12.73 10.63 -9.26
C THR A 9 -11.56 9.69 -8.91
N GLY A 10 -10.62 10.14 -8.08
CA GLY A 10 -9.57 9.29 -7.51
C GLY A 10 -10.09 8.23 -6.53
N LEU A 11 -11.25 8.45 -5.92
CA LEU A 11 -11.94 7.46 -5.07
C LEU A 11 -12.62 6.34 -5.87
N ILE A 12 -12.96 6.54 -7.15
CA ILE A 12 -13.71 5.53 -7.93
C ILE A 12 -12.79 4.39 -8.43
N SER A 13 -11.55 4.69 -8.84
CA SER A 13 -10.64 3.66 -9.37
C SER A 13 -9.82 2.94 -8.30
N GLY A 14 -9.61 3.55 -7.11
CA GLY A 14 -9.01 2.91 -5.93
C GLY A 14 -10.03 2.36 -4.92
N GLY A 15 -11.31 2.71 -5.05
CA GLY A 15 -12.32 2.48 -4.02
C GLY A 15 -12.92 1.08 -3.96
N LEU A 16 -12.86 0.25 -5.00
CA LEU A 16 -13.62 -1.02 -5.00
C LEU A 16 -13.09 -2.06 -4.00
N SER A 17 -11.78 -2.15 -3.78
CA SER A 17 -11.22 -2.98 -2.70
C SER A 17 -11.31 -2.27 -1.35
N GLN A 18 -11.13 -0.95 -1.33
CA GLN A 18 -11.16 -0.14 -0.10
C GLN A 18 -12.56 -0.01 0.53
N ILE A 19 -13.64 -0.19 -0.25
CA ILE A 19 -15.03 -0.21 0.24
C ILE A 19 -15.27 -1.49 1.07
N GLN A 20 -14.74 -2.65 0.68
CA GLN A 20 -14.89 -3.87 1.47
C GLN A 20 -14.17 -3.73 2.82
N ASP A 21 -12.96 -3.19 2.79
CA ASP A 21 -12.15 -3.00 3.99
C ASP A 21 -12.71 -1.93 4.93
N THR A 22 -13.23 -0.82 4.37
CA THR A 22 -13.91 0.23 5.14
C THR A 22 -15.21 -0.29 5.76
N ASN A 23 -15.94 -1.16 5.06
CA ASN A 23 -17.17 -1.76 5.57
C ASN A 23 -16.86 -2.79 6.67
N ALA A 24 -15.78 -3.56 6.54
CA ALA A 24 -15.28 -4.44 7.60
C ALA A 24 -14.79 -3.64 8.83
N LEU A 25 -14.02 -2.57 8.65
CA LEU A 25 -13.58 -1.67 9.73
C LEU A 25 -14.77 -0.98 10.42
N ALA A 26 -15.75 -0.47 9.66
CA ALA A 26 -16.97 0.13 10.18
C ALA A 26 -17.88 -0.87 10.90
N LYS A 27 -17.80 -2.16 10.55
CA LYS A 27 -18.46 -3.28 11.24
C LYS A 27 -17.63 -3.84 12.42
N GLY A 28 -16.44 -3.30 12.70
CA GLY A 28 -15.54 -3.79 13.74
C GLY A 28 -14.87 -5.13 13.41
N GLN A 29 -14.90 -5.57 12.15
CA GLN A 29 -14.35 -6.84 11.66
C GLN A 29 -12.87 -6.75 11.28
N MET A 30 -12.27 -5.56 11.32
CA MET A 30 -10.82 -5.35 11.21
C MET A 30 -10.36 -4.34 12.24
N GLU A 31 -9.21 -4.58 12.87
CA GLU A 31 -8.60 -3.63 13.80
C GLU A 31 -7.97 -2.47 13.01
N THR A 32 -8.17 -1.22 13.44
CA THR A 32 -7.59 0.00 12.83
C THR A 32 -6.09 -0.11 12.61
N LYS A 33 -5.39 -0.84 13.49
CA LYS A 33 -3.97 -1.14 13.36
C LYS A 33 -3.66 -2.03 12.15
N GLN A 34 -4.42 -3.10 11.94
CA GLN A 34 -4.21 -4.01 10.81
C GLN A 34 -4.45 -3.30 9.48
N TYR A 35 -5.46 -2.43 9.41
CA TYR A 35 -5.68 -1.59 8.23
C TYR A 35 -4.49 -0.64 7.96
N ALA A 36 -3.93 -0.03 9.00
CA ALA A 36 -2.75 0.83 8.87
C ALA A 36 -1.51 0.04 8.39
N VAL A 37 -1.26 -1.15 8.94
CA VAL A 37 -0.16 -2.03 8.50
C VAL A 37 -0.32 -2.41 7.02
N GLN A 38 -1.51 -2.86 6.62
CA GLN A 38 -1.80 -3.27 5.25
C GLN A 38 -1.65 -2.10 4.26
N THR A 39 -2.05 -0.89 4.68
CA THR A 39 -1.90 0.31 3.86
C THR A 39 -0.43 0.60 3.56
N VAL A 40 0.41 0.58 4.60
CA VAL A 40 1.86 0.82 4.45
C VAL A 40 2.48 -0.29 3.59
N GLU A 41 2.14 -1.55 3.85
CA GLU A 41 2.58 -2.71 3.07
C GLU A 41 2.24 -2.59 1.58
N ASN A 42 1.02 -2.18 1.25
CA ASN A 42 0.58 -2.01 -0.13
C ASN A 42 1.36 -0.90 -0.84
N VAL A 43 1.54 0.24 -0.17
CA VAL A 43 2.27 1.40 -0.73
C VAL A 43 3.72 1.03 -1.00
N THR A 44 4.43 0.45 -0.02
CA THR A 44 5.83 0.06 -0.20
C THR A 44 5.98 -1.11 -1.16
N GLY A 45 5.01 -2.03 -1.21
CA GLY A 45 4.95 -3.11 -2.20
C GLY A 45 4.87 -2.57 -3.63
N ALA A 46 4.02 -1.56 -3.87
CA ALA A 46 3.91 -0.90 -5.17
C ALA A 46 5.21 -0.17 -5.55
N VAL A 47 5.80 0.58 -4.62
CA VAL A 47 7.10 1.24 -4.83
C VAL A 47 8.19 0.20 -5.14
N GLY A 48 8.20 -0.91 -4.40
CA GLY A 48 9.13 -2.02 -4.62
C GLY A 48 8.99 -2.62 -6.01
N ILE A 49 7.76 -2.86 -6.50
CA ILE A 49 7.52 -3.35 -7.86
C ILE A 49 8.07 -2.36 -8.90
N MET A 50 7.74 -1.07 -8.79
CA MET A 50 8.17 -0.06 -9.76
C MET A 50 9.69 0.01 -9.84
N ALA A 51 10.36 0.15 -8.69
CA ALA A 51 11.81 0.19 -8.63
C ALA A 51 12.43 -1.12 -9.15
N GLY A 52 11.87 -2.26 -8.76
CA GLY A 52 12.31 -3.58 -9.20
C GLY A 52 12.23 -3.74 -10.72
N VAL A 53 11.11 -3.35 -11.34
CA VAL A 53 10.93 -3.39 -12.79
C VAL A 53 11.96 -2.51 -13.50
N GLU A 54 12.15 -1.28 -13.03
CA GLU A 54 13.08 -0.33 -13.64
C GLU A 54 14.54 -0.81 -13.56
N TYR A 55 15.02 -1.10 -12.34
CA TYR A 55 16.40 -1.57 -12.16
C TYR A 55 16.63 -2.94 -12.79
N GLY A 56 15.65 -3.83 -12.71
CA GLY A 56 15.69 -5.13 -13.36
C GLY A 56 15.81 -4.99 -14.87
N ALA A 57 15.03 -4.12 -15.49
CA ALA A 57 15.10 -3.85 -16.93
C ALA A 57 16.47 -3.28 -17.34
N VAL A 58 17.02 -2.33 -16.58
CA VAL A 58 18.34 -1.74 -16.83
C VAL A 58 19.44 -2.80 -16.76
N LEU A 59 19.48 -3.58 -15.67
CA LEU A 59 20.47 -4.63 -15.46
C LEU A 59 20.35 -5.73 -16.52
N GLY A 60 19.13 -6.15 -16.84
CA GLY A 60 18.89 -7.14 -17.87
C GLY A 60 19.29 -6.65 -19.26
N SER A 61 19.03 -5.39 -19.59
CA SER A 61 19.46 -4.77 -20.86
C SER A 61 20.98 -4.77 -21.02
N ALA A 62 21.72 -4.58 -19.93
CA ALA A 62 23.18 -4.62 -19.93
C ALA A 62 23.74 -6.03 -20.24
N VAL A 63 22.98 -7.08 -19.91
CA VAL A 63 23.35 -8.47 -20.24
C VAL A 63 22.97 -8.81 -21.69
N LEU A 64 21.73 -8.55 -22.08
CA LEU A 64 21.22 -8.80 -23.43
C LEU A 64 20.11 -7.80 -23.78
N PRO A 65 20.33 -6.85 -24.70
CA PRO A 65 19.31 -5.87 -25.07
C PRO A 65 18.01 -6.52 -25.58
N GLY A 66 16.87 -5.94 -25.23
CA GLY A 66 15.55 -6.44 -25.62
C GLY A 66 15.08 -7.60 -24.75
N PHE A 67 15.67 -8.79 -24.92
CA PHE A 67 15.26 -9.98 -24.15
C PHE A 67 15.61 -9.86 -22.67
N GLY A 68 16.84 -9.44 -22.36
CA GLY A 68 17.29 -9.20 -21.00
C GLY A 68 16.49 -8.09 -20.33
N THR A 69 16.10 -7.04 -21.06
CA THR A 69 15.18 -6.00 -20.56
C THR A 69 13.88 -6.60 -20.03
N ALA A 70 13.24 -7.47 -20.82
CA ALA A 70 11.98 -8.09 -20.44
C ALA A 70 12.12 -9.05 -19.26
N VAL A 71 13.11 -9.95 -19.29
CA VAL A 71 13.36 -10.91 -18.20
C VAL A 71 13.75 -10.18 -16.92
N GLY A 72 14.65 -9.20 -17.03
CA GLY A 72 15.10 -8.37 -15.92
C GLY A 72 13.95 -7.61 -15.29
N ALA A 73 13.07 -6.99 -16.08
CA ALA A 73 11.88 -6.31 -15.59
C ALA A 73 10.97 -7.23 -14.76
N VAL A 74 10.70 -8.45 -15.25
CA VAL A 74 9.86 -9.43 -14.56
C VAL A 74 10.49 -9.88 -13.24
N LEU A 75 11.76 -10.31 -13.27
CA LEU A 75 12.47 -10.78 -12.07
C LEU A 75 12.63 -9.66 -11.05
N GLY A 76 13.01 -8.47 -11.51
CA GLY A 76 13.14 -7.29 -10.67
C GLY A 76 11.81 -6.91 -10.02
N GLY A 77 10.70 -6.92 -10.77
CA GLY A 77 9.37 -6.67 -10.22
C GLY A 77 8.97 -7.69 -9.14
N LEU A 78 9.24 -8.99 -9.35
CA LEU A 78 8.98 -10.03 -8.36
C LEU A 78 9.77 -9.80 -7.06
N VAL A 79 11.09 -9.59 -7.17
CA VAL A 79 11.97 -9.31 -6.03
C VAL A 79 11.55 -8.03 -5.32
N GLY A 80 11.33 -6.95 -6.08
CA GLY A 80 10.88 -5.67 -5.59
C GLY A 80 9.55 -5.76 -4.83
N SER A 81 8.60 -6.57 -5.32
CA SER A 81 7.33 -6.81 -4.64
C SER A 81 7.49 -7.51 -3.29
N SER A 82 8.41 -8.48 -3.20
CA SER A 82 8.67 -9.24 -1.97
C SER A 82 9.35 -8.35 -0.94
N VAL A 83 10.40 -7.63 -1.35
CA VAL A 83 11.12 -6.69 -0.48
C VAL A 83 10.21 -5.55 -0.03
N GLY A 84 9.49 -4.92 -0.96
CA GLY A 84 8.59 -3.81 -0.68
C GLY A 84 7.52 -4.17 0.34
N ARG A 85 6.85 -5.31 0.18
CA ARG A 85 5.86 -5.78 1.16
C ARG A 85 6.49 -6.09 2.51
N SER A 86 7.62 -6.80 2.54
CA SER A 86 8.30 -7.11 3.80
C SER A 86 8.71 -5.85 4.59
N VAL A 87 9.23 -4.85 3.88
CA VAL A 87 9.58 -3.55 4.47
C VAL A 87 8.34 -2.83 4.99
N GLY A 88 7.26 -2.77 4.20
CA GLY A 88 6.05 -2.06 4.60
C GLY A 88 5.32 -2.72 5.76
N HIS A 89 5.30 -4.05 5.82
CA HIS A 89 4.76 -4.78 6.95
C HIS A 89 5.47 -4.39 8.25
N ARG A 90 6.81 -4.44 8.25
CA ARG A 90 7.64 -4.06 9.41
C ARG A 90 7.49 -2.58 9.76
N ALA A 91 7.43 -1.70 8.76
CA ALA A 91 7.24 -0.27 8.97
C ALA A 91 5.85 0.02 9.53
N GLY A 92 4.81 -0.63 9.00
CA GLY A 92 3.45 -0.58 9.50
C GLY A 92 3.37 -1.03 10.96
N ASP A 93 3.97 -2.17 11.29
CA ASP A 93 4.04 -2.68 12.66
C ASP A 93 4.73 -1.69 13.61
N ALA A 94 5.85 -1.11 13.18
CA ALA A 94 6.56 -0.10 13.96
C ALA A 94 5.70 1.17 14.18
N LEU A 95 4.95 1.58 13.15
CA LEU A 95 4.05 2.74 13.22
C LEU A 95 2.89 2.52 14.17
N VAL A 96 2.20 1.38 14.11
CA VAL A 96 1.06 1.10 15.00
C VAL A 96 1.48 0.84 16.44
N ASN A 97 2.73 0.41 16.66
CA ASN A 97 3.31 0.25 18.00
C ASN A 97 3.91 1.56 18.55
N ASN A 98 3.93 2.64 17.77
CA ASN A 98 4.41 3.93 18.21
C ASN A 98 3.36 4.63 19.09
N ARG A 99 3.74 5.01 20.33
CA ARG A 99 2.84 5.66 21.30
C ARG A 99 2.19 6.95 20.78
N MET A 100 2.86 7.69 19.89
CA MET A 100 2.30 8.90 19.29
C MET A 100 1.15 8.59 18.32
N VAL A 101 1.20 7.46 17.64
CA VAL A 101 0.22 7.05 16.61
C VAL A 101 -0.91 6.23 17.23
N GLN A 102 -0.62 5.45 18.29
CA GLN A 102 -1.60 4.63 19.00
C GLN A 102 -2.85 5.39 19.46
N GLY A 103 -2.69 6.64 19.91
CA GLY A 103 -3.81 7.49 20.32
C GLY A 103 -4.81 7.77 19.19
N ALA A 104 -4.31 7.91 17.97
CA ALA A 104 -5.12 8.19 16.78
C ALA A 104 -5.74 6.94 16.14
N LEU A 105 -5.23 5.74 16.47
CA LEU A 105 -5.75 4.46 15.97
C LEU A 105 -6.87 3.89 16.84
N GLN A 106 -7.22 4.57 17.95
CA GLN A 106 -8.33 4.14 18.80
C GLN A 106 -9.65 4.26 18.05
N PRO A 107 -10.50 3.22 18.06
CA PRO A 107 -11.81 3.29 17.44
C PRO A 107 -12.62 4.41 18.10
N VAL A 108 -13.18 5.30 17.28
CA VAL A 108 -14.13 6.32 17.74
C VAL A 108 -15.36 5.56 18.26
N GLN A 109 -15.52 5.52 19.58
CA GLN A 109 -16.72 4.96 20.18
C GLN A 109 -17.90 5.82 19.73
N PRO A 110 -18.94 5.24 19.11
CA PRO A 110 -20.15 6.02 18.82
C PRO A 110 -20.69 6.52 20.15
N GLN A 111 -20.78 7.84 20.32
CA GLN A 111 -21.50 8.45 21.43
C GLN A 111 -22.93 7.89 21.39
N GLN A 112 -23.22 6.94 22.28
CA GLN A 112 -24.58 6.63 22.65
C GLN A 112 -25.11 7.86 23.39
N ASN A 113 -25.66 8.80 22.63
CA ASN A 113 -26.48 9.87 23.18
C ASN A 113 -27.69 9.20 23.84
N GLN A 114 -27.67 9.12 25.17
CA GLN A 114 -28.87 8.96 25.98
C GLN A 114 -29.68 10.25 25.95
#